data_AF-A0A7H4MKA4-F1
#
_entry.id   AF-A0A7H4MKA4-F1
#
_cell.length_a   1.000
_cell.length_b   1.000
_cell.length_c   1.000
_cell.angle_alpha   90.00
_cell.angle_beta   90.00
_cell.angle_gamma   90.00
#
_symmetry.space_group_name_H-M   'P 1'
#
loop_
_entity.id
_entity.type
_entity.pdbx_description
1 polymer ?
#
loop_
_entity_poly.entity_id
_entity_poly.type
_entity_poly.pdbx_seq_one_letter_code
_entity_poly.pdbx_strand_id
1 'polypeptide(L)'
;MTVLGPLPINEMGVTLMHEHILLDASGKWVPPCCCSDRRLAEMPVKMENLGELSLNPLMSRDNCQLFDVDVAIDELTKFRALGGETVVDPTNIGIGRDPKALARIARLTGLNIIMGTGLYLEPSHPEWGKNQQRRTADRTADLRSWRRGGETGGARRTYRRNRYLQPLYAG
;
A
#
# COMPACT_ATOMS: atom_id res chain seq x y z
N MET A 1 -15.81 5.65 8.86
CA MET A 1 -15.17 4.74 9.83
C MET A 1 -13.73 5.19 9.99
N THR A 2 -13.31 5.53 11.21
CA THR A 2 -11.92 5.87 11.55
C THR A 2 -11.22 4.65 12.17
N VAL A 3 -9.92 4.75 12.43
CA VAL A 3 -9.15 3.74 13.17
C VAL A 3 -9.57 3.60 14.64
N LEU A 4 -10.31 4.56 15.20
CA LEU A 4 -10.85 4.52 16.56
C LEU A 4 -12.35 4.18 16.61
N GLY A 5 -13.02 4.07 15.45
CA GLY A 5 -14.43 3.71 15.36
C GLY A 5 -15.24 4.61 14.42
N PRO A 6 -16.57 4.47 14.41
CA PRO A 6 -17.46 5.31 13.61
C PRO A 6 -17.31 6.80 13.96
N LEU A 7 -17.44 7.67 12.96
CA LEU A 7 -17.43 9.12 13.10
C LEU A 7 -18.64 9.68 12.32
N PRO A 8 -19.47 10.54 12.93
CA PRO A 8 -20.52 11.27 12.22
C PRO A 8 -19.96 12.16 11.11
N ILE A 9 -20.66 12.26 9.97
CA ILE A 9 -20.16 13.00 8.79
C ILE A 9 -19.98 14.49 9.09
N ASN A 10 -20.85 15.08 9.90
CA ASN A 10 -20.78 16.47 10.33
C ASN A 10 -19.59 16.77 11.25
N GLU A 11 -18.89 15.75 11.76
CA GLU A 11 -17.69 15.88 12.60
C GLU A 11 -16.38 15.69 11.81
N MET A 12 -16.44 15.50 10.48
CA MET A 12 -15.23 15.35 9.65
C MET A 12 -14.38 16.63 9.61
N GLY A 13 -14.99 17.82 9.68
CA GLY A 13 -14.28 19.09 9.68
C GLY A 13 -13.29 19.27 8.51
N VAL A 14 -12.22 20.05 8.74
CA VAL A 14 -11.16 20.26 7.76
C VAL A 14 -10.40 18.95 7.56
N THR A 15 -10.42 18.44 6.32
CA THR A 15 -9.93 17.09 6.00
C THR A 15 -8.84 17.11 4.96
N LEU A 16 -7.71 16.44 5.24
CA LEU A 16 -6.75 16.05 4.23
C LEU A 16 -7.16 14.68 3.65
N MET A 17 -7.53 14.66 2.37
CA MET A 17 -8.18 13.50 1.75
C MET A 17 -7.22 12.42 1.24
N HIS A 18 -5.91 12.69 1.20
CA HIS A 18 -4.92 11.75 0.68
C HIS A 18 -3.54 12.07 1.25
N GLU A 19 -3.19 11.48 2.39
CA GLU A 19 -1.86 11.62 2.99
C GLU A 19 -1.29 10.27 3.36
N HIS A 20 0.02 10.11 3.28
CA HIS A 20 0.69 8.92 3.80
C HIS A 20 1.33 9.26 5.15
N ILE A 21 0.72 8.82 6.26
CA ILE A 21 1.21 9.12 7.60
C ILE A 21 2.44 8.25 7.90
N LEU A 22 2.37 6.98 7.53
CA LEU A 22 3.49 6.04 7.50
C LEU A 22 3.52 5.36 6.15
N LEU A 23 4.71 5.14 5.59
CA LEU A 23 4.88 4.65 4.23
C LEU A 23 6.19 3.91 4.06
N ASP A 24 6.13 2.75 3.41
CA ASP A 24 7.29 2.13 2.79
C ASP A 24 7.25 2.29 1.27
N ALA A 25 7.97 3.28 0.75
CA ALA A 25 8.17 3.46 -0.68
C ALA A 25 9.54 2.91 -1.15
N SER A 26 10.27 2.18 -0.30
CA SER A 26 11.62 1.68 -0.63
C SER A 26 11.62 0.68 -1.79
N GLY A 27 10.47 0.08 -2.13
CA GLY A 27 10.30 -0.73 -3.34
C GLY A 27 10.42 0.05 -4.66
N LYS A 28 10.43 1.39 -4.62
CA LYS A 28 10.69 2.27 -5.77
C LYS A 28 12.13 2.78 -5.82
N TRP A 29 12.86 2.68 -4.71
CA TRP A 29 14.26 3.07 -4.63
C TRP A 29 15.14 2.07 -5.39
N VAL A 30 16.10 2.59 -6.16
CA VAL A 30 17.06 1.78 -6.91
C VAL A 30 18.46 2.19 -6.48
N PRO A 31 19.28 1.27 -5.94
CA PRO A 31 20.64 1.60 -5.53
C PRO A 31 21.49 1.98 -6.75
N PRO A 32 22.32 3.03 -6.68
CA PRO A 32 23.17 3.43 -7.80
C PRO A 32 24.27 2.39 -8.05
N CYS A 33 24.64 2.24 -9.33
CA CYS A 33 25.69 1.30 -9.74
C CYS A 33 27.10 1.79 -9.34
N CYS A 34 27.34 3.11 -9.40
CA CYS A 34 28.62 3.73 -9.09
C CYS A 34 28.80 3.94 -7.59
N CYS A 35 29.98 3.60 -7.07
CA CYS A 35 30.30 3.80 -5.65
C CYS A 35 30.30 5.27 -5.22
N SER A 36 30.60 6.21 -6.13
CA SER A 36 30.58 7.65 -5.88
C SER A 36 29.22 8.14 -5.39
N ASP A 37 28.15 7.53 -5.91
CA ASP A 37 26.78 8.03 -5.72
C ASP A 37 26.10 7.33 -4.54
N ARG A 38 26.63 6.17 -4.10
CA ARG A 38 26.10 5.42 -2.96
C ARG A 38 26.10 6.23 -1.68
N ARG A 39 27.10 7.09 -1.47
CA ARG A 39 27.15 7.95 -0.29
C ARG A 39 25.90 8.82 -0.19
N LEU A 40 25.49 9.45 -1.29
CA LEU A 40 24.31 10.32 -1.33
C LEU A 40 23.00 9.52 -1.27
N ALA A 41 22.95 8.35 -1.91
CA ALA A 41 21.76 7.50 -1.94
C ALA A 41 21.44 6.81 -0.61
N GLU A 42 22.45 6.54 0.23
CA GLU A 42 22.28 5.83 1.50
C GLU A 42 22.39 6.73 2.74
N MET A 43 22.92 7.94 2.61
CA MET A 43 22.96 8.86 3.75
C MET A 43 21.55 9.32 4.15
N PRO A 44 21.31 9.60 5.45
CA PRO A 44 20.06 10.18 5.91
C PRO A 44 19.74 11.50 5.20
N VAL A 45 18.46 11.86 5.14
CA VAL A 45 18.01 13.17 4.68
C VAL A 45 18.58 14.25 5.60
N LYS A 46 19.29 15.21 5.02
CA LYS A 46 19.89 16.35 5.72
C LYS A 46 19.91 17.59 4.83
N MET A 47 20.24 18.74 5.40
CA MET A 47 20.34 19.98 4.61
C MET A 47 21.40 19.87 3.50
N GLU A 48 22.45 19.08 3.68
CA GLU A 48 23.54 18.94 2.70
C GLU A 48 23.13 18.21 1.42
N ASN A 49 22.08 17.35 1.46
CA ASN A 49 21.61 16.61 0.28
C ASN A 49 20.23 17.07 -0.21
N LEU A 50 19.66 18.12 0.37
CA LEU A 50 18.32 18.60 0.02
C LEU A 50 18.21 19.05 -1.46
N GLY A 51 19.28 19.65 -2.00
CA GLY A 51 19.31 20.05 -3.42
C GLY A 51 19.12 18.86 -4.37
N GLU A 52 19.82 17.76 -4.11
CA GLU A 52 19.71 16.51 -4.86
C GLU A 52 18.32 15.87 -4.71
N LEU A 53 17.78 15.84 -3.48
CA LEU A 53 16.45 15.33 -3.20
C LEU A 53 15.34 16.11 -3.90
N SER A 54 15.52 17.43 -4.06
CA SER A 54 14.55 18.27 -4.78
C SER A 54 14.42 17.91 -6.27
N LEU A 55 15.49 17.36 -6.86
CA LEU A 55 15.53 16.93 -8.26
C LEU A 55 15.05 15.49 -8.41
N ASN A 56 15.41 14.61 -7.48
CA ASN A 56 15.00 13.21 -7.49
C ASN A 56 14.75 12.68 -6.07
N PRO A 57 13.53 12.79 -5.54
CA PRO A 57 13.21 12.31 -4.20
C PRO A 57 13.47 10.81 -4.00
N LEU A 58 13.40 10.02 -5.08
CA LEU A 58 13.59 8.57 -5.04
C LEU A 58 15.06 8.15 -5.08
N MET A 59 16.02 9.09 -5.11
CA MET A 59 17.45 8.74 -5.07
C MET A 59 17.91 8.27 -3.67
N SER A 60 17.25 8.74 -2.62
CA SER A 60 17.60 8.43 -1.23
C SER A 60 16.71 7.33 -0.69
N ARG A 61 17.33 6.30 -0.13
CA ARG A 61 16.61 5.22 0.53
C ARG A 61 15.85 5.73 1.76
N ASP A 62 16.47 6.62 2.52
CA ASP A 62 15.93 7.22 3.73
C ASP A 62 14.68 8.06 3.42
N ASN A 63 14.73 8.89 2.36
CA ASN A 63 13.59 9.69 1.92
C ASN A 63 12.40 8.84 1.43
N CYS A 64 12.63 7.59 1.03
CA CYS A 64 11.56 6.67 0.62
C CYS A 64 10.85 6.00 1.80
N GLN A 65 11.19 6.34 3.04
CA GLN A 65 10.70 5.68 4.25
C GLN A 65 10.13 6.68 5.24
N LEU A 66 8.83 6.58 5.52
CA LEU A 66 8.16 7.34 6.57
C LEU A 66 7.85 6.38 7.72
N PHE A 67 8.86 6.08 8.53
CA PHE A 67 8.75 5.08 9.61
C PHE A 67 8.75 5.66 11.01
N ASP A 68 9.13 6.94 11.17
CA ASP A 68 9.20 7.58 12.47
C ASP A 68 7.81 8.07 12.91
N VAL A 69 7.23 7.35 13.88
CA VAL A 69 5.90 7.63 14.41
C VAL A 69 5.88 8.95 15.20
N ASP A 70 6.97 9.29 15.88
CA ASP A 70 7.00 10.47 16.73
C ASP A 70 7.12 11.73 15.86
N VAL A 71 7.89 11.69 14.77
CA VAL A 71 7.87 12.74 13.73
C VAL A 71 6.48 12.89 13.11
N ALA A 72 5.81 11.78 12.79
CA ALA A 72 4.45 11.82 12.24
C ALA A 72 3.45 12.48 13.21
N ILE A 73 3.57 12.22 14.51
CA ILE A 73 2.76 12.87 15.55
C ILE A 73 3.03 14.37 15.58
N ASP A 74 4.30 14.78 15.55
CA ASP A 74 4.69 16.19 15.60
C ASP A 74 4.14 16.97 14.39
N GLU A 75 4.28 16.43 13.18
CA GLU A 75 3.75 17.07 11.97
C GLU A 75 2.22 17.17 11.98
N LEU A 76 1.54 16.09 12.36
CA LEU A 76 0.08 16.07 12.44
C LEU A 76 -0.47 16.95 13.57
N THR A 77 0.29 17.14 14.66
CA THR A 77 -0.07 18.07 15.73
C THR A 77 -0.10 19.51 15.22
N LYS A 78 0.79 19.88 14.30
CA LYS A 78 0.76 21.19 13.64
C LYS A 78 -0.51 21.36 12.79
N PHE A 79 -0.89 20.32 12.03
CA PHE A 79 -2.15 20.33 11.28
C PHE A 79 -3.36 20.50 12.21
N ARG A 80 -3.40 19.76 13.33
CA ARG A 80 -4.44 19.89 14.36
C ARG A 80 -4.51 21.33 14.90
N ALA A 81 -3.36 21.92 15.23
CA ALA A 81 -3.26 23.28 15.77
C ALA A 81 -3.78 24.36 14.81
N LEU A 82 -3.77 24.09 13.50
CA LEU A 82 -4.31 24.97 12.46
C LEU A 82 -5.81 24.73 12.16
N GLY A 83 -6.50 23.93 12.98
CA GLY A 83 -7.92 23.62 12.82
C GLY A 83 -8.20 22.40 11.94
N GLY A 84 -7.18 21.62 11.61
CA GLY A 84 -7.34 20.31 10.98
C GLY A 84 -8.08 19.33 11.89
N GLU A 85 -8.98 18.52 11.33
CA GLU A 85 -9.79 17.56 12.09
C GLU A 85 -9.59 16.12 11.62
N THR A 86 -9.49 15.90 10.30
CA THR A 86 -9.47 14.55 9.72
C THR A 86 -8.33 14.37 8.73
N VAL A 87 -7.72 13.18 8.74
CA VAL A 87 -6.73 12.75 7.75
C VAL A 87 -7.12 11.39 7.20
N VAL A 88 -7.12 11.26 5.87
CA VAL A 88 -7.35 9.99 5.18
C VAL A 88 -6.01 9.44 4.73
N ASP A 89 -5.68 8.25 5.23
CA ASP A 89 -4.45 7.53 4.91
C ASP A 89 -4.74 6.38 3.94
N PRO A 90 -4.43 6.50 2.62
CA PRO A 90 -4.66 5.45 1.64
C PRO A 90 -3.51 4.43 1.54
N THR A 91 -2.57 4.43 2.50
CA THR A 91 -1.52 3.41 2.61
C THR A 91 -2.17 2.04 2.75
N ASN A 92 -1.79 1.13 1.86
CA ASN A 92 -2.45 -0.14 1.69
C ASN A 92 -1.48 -1.32 1.90
N ILE A 93 -1.96 -2.53 1.65
CA ILE A 93 -1.13 -3.73 1.82
C ILE A 93 -0.02 -3.73 0.76
N GLY A 94 1.23 -3.77 1.23
CA GLY A 94 2.41 -3.80 0.37
C GLY A 94 3.29 -2.55 0.45
N ILE A 95 2.78 -1.46 1.04
CA ILE A 95 3.50 -0.18 1.16
C ILE A 95 3.52 0.35 2.61
N GLY A 96 3.47 -0.54 3.60
CA GLY A 96 3.69 -0.17 5.01
C GLY A 96 2.46 0.20 5.86
N ARG A 97 1.24 -0.21 5.47
CA ARG A 97 0.04 0.04 6.28
C ARG A 97 0.15 -0.56 7.70
N ASP A 98 0.01 0.29 8.72
CA ASP A 98 0.03 -0.12 10.13
C ASP A 98 -1.19 0.41 10.92
N PRO A 99 -2.25 -0.41 11.11
CA PRO A 99 -3.44 -0.01 11.86
C PRO A 99 -3.16 0.33 13.33
N LYS A 100 -2.17 -0.31 13.97
CA LYS A 100 -1.88 -0.09 15.39
C LYS A 100 -1.17 1.25 15.59
N ALA A 101 -0.20 1.55 14.73
CA ALA A 101 0.47 2.84 14.75
C ALA A 101 -0.51 3.97 14.43
N LEU A 102 -1.36 3.83 13.40
CA LEU A 102 -2.38 4.84 13.09
C LEU A 102 -3.35 5.08 14.27
N ALA A 103 -3.75 4.02 14.98
CA ALA A 103 -4.58 4.17 16.18
C ALA A 103 -3.83 4.83 17.36
N ARG A 104 -2.51 4.64 17.49
CA ARG A 104 -1.68 5.37 18.47
C ARG A 104 -1.62 6.85 18.10
N ILE A 105 -1.32 7.17 16.85
CA ILE A 105 -1.21 8.54 16.34
C ILE A 105 -2.54 9.28 16.53
N ALA A 106 -3.67 8.69 16.13
CA ALA A 106 -5.00 9.29 16.30
C ALA A 106 -5.28 9.69 17.76
N ARG A 107 -4.91 8.83 18.73
CA ARG A 107 -5.10 9.12 20.16
C ARG A 107 -4.21 10.25 20.66
N LEU A 108 -2.97 10.35 20.17
CA LEU A 108 -2.00 11.33 20.64
C LEU A 108 -2.20 12.70 20.00
N THR A 109 -2.64 12.76 18.74
CA THR A 109 -2.90 14.03 18.03
C THR A 109 -4.33 14.53 18.20
N GLY A 110 -5.26 13.65 18.58
CA GLY A 110 -6.69 13.96 18.63
C GLY A 110 -7.34 14.13 17.25
N LEU A 111 -6.67 13.68 16.18
CA LEU A 111 -7.20 13.69 14.82
C LEU A 111 -8.06 12.46 14.54
N ASN A 112 -9.05 12.65 13.69
CA ASN A 112 -9.79 11.56 13.05
C ASN A 112 -8.95 10.96 11.93
N ILE A 113 -8.48 9.72 12.08
CA ILE A 113 -7.70 9.04 11.03
C ILE A 113 -8.54 7.98 10.34
N ILE A 114 -8.75 8.13 9.04
CA ILE A 114 -9.44 7.15 8.18
C ILE A 114 -8.38 6.32 7.46
N MET A 115 -8.35 5.01 7.74
CA MET A 115 -7.39 4.10 7.12
C MET A 115 -7.98 3.44 5.86
N GLY A 116 -7.25 3.52 4.77
CA GLY A 116 -7.55 2.88 3.49
C GLY A 116 -7.33 1.37 3.49
N THR A 117 -7.75 0.74 2.39
CA THR A 117 -7.61 -0.70 2.19
C THR A 117 -7.37 -1.04 0.73
N GLY A 118 -7.05 -2.31 0.47
CA GLY A 118 -6.75 -2.84 -0.86
C GLY A 118 -5.28 -3.14 -1.07
N LEU A 119 -4.91 -3.26 -2.35
CA LEU A 119 -3.56 -3.46 -2.84
C LEU A 119 -3.15 -2.25 -3.68
N TYR A 120 -1.87 -1.85 -3.62
CA TYR A 120 -1.35 -0.77 -4.47
C TYR A 120 -1.04 -1.28 -5.90
N LEU A 121 0.02 -0.77 -6.50
CA LEU A 121 0.55 -1.23 -7.77
C LEU A 121 1.08 -2.67 -7.65
N GLU A 122 0.94 -3.44 -8.73
CA GLU A 122 1.33 -4.87 -8.80
C GLU A 122 2.72 -5.19 -8.20
N PRO A 123 3.77 -4.38 -8.41
CA PRO A 123 5.10 -4.70 -7.86
C PRO A 123 5.16 -4.77 -6.34
N SER A 124 4.31 -4.01 -5.63
CA SER A 124 4.26 -4.00 -4.16
C SER A 124 3.27 -5.02 -3.60
N HIS A 125 2.58 -5.79 -4.43
CA HIS A 125 1.65 -6.79 -3.94
C HIS A 125 2.39 -7.88 -3.15
N PRO A 126 1.80 -8.39 -2.05
CA PRO A 126 2.27 -9.62 -1.45
C PRO A 126 2.07 -10.80 -2.41
N GLU A 127 2.82 -11.90 -2.21
CA GLU A 127 2.78 -13.07 -3.10
C GLU A 127 1.36 -13.64 -3.31
N TRP A 128 0.53 -13.64 -2.26
CA TRP A 128 -0.86 -14.07 -2.38
C TRP A 128 -1.69 -13.16 -3.31
N GLY A 129 -1.38 -11.86 -3.35
CA GLY A 129 -2.05 -10.88 -4.23
C GLY A 129 -1.67 -11.12 -5.70
N LYS A 130 -0.37 -11.31 -5.97
CA LYS A 130 0.15 -11.65 -7.30
C LYS A 130 -0.49 -12.94 -7.86
N ASN A 131 -0.65 -13.95 -7.01
CA ASN A 131 -1.22 -15.24 -7.40
C ASN A 131 -2.72 -15.16 -7.74
N GLN A 132 -3.50 -14.30 -7.08
CA GLN A 132 -4.91 -14.11 -7.43
C GLN A 132 -5.06 -13.45 -8.82
N GLN A 133 -4.22 -12.48 -9.13
CA GLN A 133 -4.26 -11.75 -10.40
C GLN A 133 -3.90 -12.65 -11.60
N ARG A 134 -2.90 -13.53 -11.44
CA ARG A 134 -2.57 -14.57 -12.43
C ARG A 134 -3.74 -15.52 -12.69
N ARG A 135 -4.41 -15.99 -11.63
CA ARG A 135 -5.56 -16.91 -11.76
C ARG A 135 -6.77 -16.25 -12.44
N THR A 136 -6.99 -14.95 -12.25
CA THR A 136 -8.03 -14.21 -12.99
C THR A 136 -7.67 -13.99 -14.45
N ALA A 137 -6.41 -13.68 -14.76
CA ALA A 137 -5.92 -13.52 -16.13
C ALA A 137 -6.06 -14.82 -16.94
N ASP A 138 -5.67 -15.96 -16.35
CA ASP A 138 -5.83 -17.28 -16.97
C ASP A 138 -7.32 -17.61 -17.24
N ARG A 139 -8.23 -17.28 -16.31
CA ARG A 139 -9.67 -17.45 -16.51
C ARG A 139 -10.22 -16.60 -17.66
N THR A 140 -9.73 -15.36 -17.83
CA THR A 140 -10.13 -14.53 -18.98
C THR A 140 -9.52 -15.00 -20.30
N ALA A 141 -8.32 -15.59 -20.28
CA ALA A 141 -7.73 -16.21 -21.46
C ALA A 141 -8.51 -17.46 -21.89
N ASP A 142 -8.93 -18.29 -20.94
CA ASP A 142 -9.80 -19.45 -21.17
C ASP A 142 -11.19 -19.06 -21.69
N LEU A 143 -11.78 -17.98 -21.17
CA LEU A 143 -13.06 -17.47 -21.69
C LEU A 143 -12.93 -16.93 -23.13
N ARG A 144 -11.79 -16.31 -23.48
CA ARG A 144 -11.50 -15.84 -24.84
C ARG A 144 -11.16 -16.97 -25.81
N SER A 145 -10.58 -18.08 -25.34
CA SER A 145 -10.37 -19.28 -26.15
C SER A 145 -11.69 -20.01 -26.39
N TRP A 146 -12.57 -20.07 -25.38
CA TRP A 146 -13.93 -20.62 -25.51
C TRP A 146 -14.79 -19.85 -26.52
N ARG A 147 -14.75 -18.51 -26.49
CA ARG A 147 -15.44 -17.67 -27.50
C ARG A 147 -14.93 -17.86 -28.92
N ARG A 148 -13.64 -18.16 -29.12
CA ARG A 148 -13.05 -18.43 -30.44
C ARG A 148 -13.26 -19.87 -30.92
N GLY A 149 -13.51 -20.81 -30.01
CA GLY A 149 -13.82 -22.21 -30.34
C GLY A 149 -15.32 -22.52 -30.46
N GLY A 150 -16.20 -21.61 -30.02
CA GLY A 150 -17.65 -21.81 -29.97
C GLY A 150 -18.39 -21.69 -31.31
N GLU A 151 -17.72 -21.23 -32.39
CA GLU A 151 -18.35 -21.07 -33.70
C GLU A 151 -18.25 -22.31 -34.60
N THR A 152 -17.51 -23.35 -34.19
CA THR A 152 -17.41 -24.59 -34.97
C THR A 152 -17.62 -25.84 -34.10
N GLY A 153 -18.86 -26.33 -34.08
CA GLY A 153 -19.15 -27.76 -33.97
C GLY A 153 -19.13 -28.36 -32.56
N GLY A 154 -20.26 -28.96 -32.18
CA GLY A 154 -20.42 -29.62 -30.89
C GLY A 154 -19.49 -30.82 -30.67
N ALA A 155 -19.01 -30.97 -29.44
CA ALA A 155 -18.48 -32.24 -28.95
C ALA A 155 -18.72 -32.35 -27.44
N ARG A 156 -19.48 -33.39 -27.05
CA ARG A 156 -19.57 -33.87 -25.68
C ARG A 156 -18.17 -34.25 -25.20
N ARG A 157 -17.75 -33.84 -24.00
CA ARG A 157 -16.84 -34.67 -23.20
C ARG A 157 -16.92 -34.42 -21.69
N THR A 158 -17.01 -35.56 -21.04
CA THR A 158 -16.91 -35.96 -19.63
C THR A 158 -16.17 -35.02 -18.67
N TYR A 159 -16.86 -34.66 -17.57
CA TYR A 159 -16.29 -34.05 -16.38
C TYR A 159 -15.31 -35.02 -15.70
N ARG A 160 -14.01 -34.89 -15.96
CA ARG A 160 -12.98 -35.60 -15.19
C ARG A 160 -12.78 -34.85 -13.87
N ARG A 161 -13.44 -35.32 -12.80
CA ARG A 161 -13.18 -34.87 -11.41
C ARG A 161 -11.68 -34.98 -11.14
N ASN A 162 -11.01 -33.84 -10.96
CA ASN A 162 -9.62 -33.83 -10.52
C ASN A 162 -9.57 -34.27 -9.06
N ARG A 163 -8.89 -35.40 -8.84
CA ARG A 163 -8.81 -36.14 -7.59
C ARG A 163 -7.57 -35.65 -6.83
N TYR A 164 -7.63 -34.45 -6.26
CA TYR A 164 -6.64 -33.96 -5.29
C TYR A 164 -7.34 -33.11 -4.22
N LEU A 165 -8.07 -33.79 -3.36
CA LEU A 165 -8.37 -33.33 -2.01
C LEU A 165 -7.86 -34.44 -1.10
N GLN A 166 -6.71 -34.23 -0.47
CA GLN A 166 -6.37 -34.96 0.76
C GLN A 166 -6.95 -34.16 1.94
N PRO A 167 -7.60 -34.83 2.90
CA PRO A 167 -8.08 -34.19 4.12
C PRO A 167 -6.92 -34.10 5.12
N LEU A 168 -6.65 -32.89 5.60
CA LEU A 168 -5.97 -32.69 6.88
C LEU A 168 -7.01 -32.16 7.86
N TYR A 169 -6.89 -32.62 9.12
CA TYR A 169 -7.76 -32.42 10.28
C TYR A 169 -8.80 -33.52 10.58
N ALA A 170 -8.31 -34.60 11.18
CA ALA A 170 -8.93 -35.25 12.33
C ALA A 170 -7.82 -35.97 13.12
N GLY A 171 -7.60 -35.55 14.36
CA GLY A 171 -6.56 -36.05 15.27
C GLY A 171 -6.25 -35.02 16.34
#